data_AF-A0A9D6NT28-F1
#
_entry.id   AF-A0A9D6NT28-F1
#
_cell.length_a   1.000
_cell.length_b   1.000
_cell.length_c   1.000
_cell.angle_alpha   90.00
_cell.angle_beta   90.00
_cell.angle_gamma   90.00
#
_symmetry.space_group_name_H-M   'P 1'
#
loop_
_entity.id
_entity.type
_entity.pdbx_description
1 polymer ?
#
loop_
_entity_poly.entity_id
_entity_poly.type
_entity_poly.pdbx_seq_one_letter_code
_entity_poly.pdbx_strand_id
1 'polypeptide(L)' 'MAKLKAELERLRQVLHPMLVEIEMAMDTETYPDWSVVKTNMLEALEIVRKLERDQVWRSFKK' A
#
# COMPACT_ATOMS: atom_id res chain seq x y z
N MET A 1 4.15 -11.55 15.72
CA MET A 1 5.03 -11.24 14.57
C MET A 1 4.45 -11.67 13.22
N ALA A 2 3.87 -12.88 13.09
CA ALA A 2 3.33 -13.37 11.81
C ALA A 2 2.28 -12.46 11.14
N LYS A 3 1.32 -11.91 11.90
CA LYS A 3 0.28 -11.00 11.36
C LYS A 3 0.84 -9.70 10.76
N LEU A 4 1.78 -9.06 11.46
CA LEU A 4 2.43 -7.82 10.98
C LEU A 4 3.21 -8.08 9.69
N LYS A 5 3.96 -9.18 9.63
CA LYS A 5 4.70 -9.57 8.42
C LYS A 5 3.76 -9.78 7.23
N ALA A 6 2.60 -10.41 7.44
CA ALA A 6 1.61 -10.62 6.38
C ALA A 6 0.98 -9.30 5.90
N GLU A 7 0.70 -8.37 6.79
CA GLU A 7 0.14 -7.05 6.43
C GLU A 7 1.16 -6.19 5.68
N LEU A 8 2.45 -6.24 6.06
CA LEU A 8 3.53 -5.59 5.32
C LEU A 8 3.74 -6.21 3.92
N GLU A 9 3.64 -7.54 3.82
CA GLU A 9 3.73 -8.23 2.53
C GLU A 9 2.57 -7.82 1.61
N ARG A 10 1.34 -7.74 2.15
CA ARG A 10 0.19 -7.25 1.40
C ARG A 10 0.37 -5.79 0.96
N LEU A 11 0.91 -4.93 1.83
CA LEU A 11 1.23 -3.54 1.47
C LEU A 11 2.20 -3.48 0.29
N ARG A 12 3.25 -4.30 0.30
CA ARG A 12 4.20 -4.41 -0.81
C ARG A 12 3.52 -4.85 -2.11
N GLN A 13 2.65 -5.86 -2.04
CA GLN A 13 1.91 -6.39 -3.19
C GLN A 13 0.98 -5.36 -3.84
N VAL A 14 0.47 -4.41 -3.07
CA VAL A 14 -0.42 -3.35 -3.57
C VAL A 14 0.39 -2.16 -4.11
N LEU A 15 1.48 -1.79 -3.45
CA LEU A 15 2.31 -0.66 -3.88
C LEU A 15 3.13 -0.96 -5.14
N HIS A 16 3.61 -2.19 -5.30
CA HIS A 16 4.50 -2.53 -6.41
C HIS A 16 3.84 -2.37 -7.79
N PRO A 17 2.61 -2.86 -8.05
CA PRO A 17 1.92 -2.64 -9.32
C PRO A 17 1.69 -1.16 -9.64
N MET A 18 1.39 -0.36 -8.60
CA MET A 18 1.20 1.08 -8.77
C MET A 18 2.49 1.79 -9.20
N LEU A 19 3.64 1.40 -8.63
CA LEU A 19 4.94 1.95 -9.01
C LEU A 19 5.29 1.57 -10.44
N VAL A 20 5.11 0.30 -10.81
CA VAL A 20 5.37 -0.19 -12.17
C VAL A 20 4.53 0.56 -13.21
N GLU A 21 3.24 0.78 -12.94
CA GLU A 21 2.35 1.53 -13.83
C GLU A 21 2.83 2.97 -14.06
N ILE A 22 3.25 3.65 -12.99
CA ILE A 22 3.75 5.03 -13.05
C ILE A 22 5.09 5.09 -13.81
N GLU A 23 6.02 4.18 -13.50
CA GLU A 23 7.33 4.09 -14.15
C GLU A 23 7.18 3.81 -15.65
N MET A 24 6.34 2.83 -16.03
CA MET A 24 6.06 2.54 -17.44
C MET A 24 5.45 3.72 -18.19
N ALA A 25 4.52 4.44 -17.56
CA ALA A 25 3.93 5.63 -18.16
C ALA A 25 4.96 6.75 -18.36
N MET A 26 5.84 6.97 -17.39
CA MET A 26 6.95 7.93 -17.52
C MET A 26 7.91 7.54 -18.64
N ASP A 27 8.32 6.26 -18.70
CA ASP A 27 9.27 5.75 -19.69
C ASP A 27 8.73 5.83 -21.12
N THR A 28 7.40 5.72 -21.29
CA THR A 28 6.72 5.77 -22.59
C THR A 28 6.19 7.16 -22.93
N GLU A 29 6.41 8.17 -22.08
CA GLU A 29 5.82 9.51 -22.18
C GLU A 29 4.29 9.48 -22.33
N THR A 30 3.65 8.51 -21.68
CA THR A 30 2.19 8.34 -21.65
C THR A 30 1.62 8.64 -20.26
N TYR A 31 0.29 8.59 -20.15
CA TYR A 31 -0.39 8.70 -18.87
C TYR A 31 -0.60 7.31 -18.27
N PRO A 32 -0.32 7.13 -16.96
CA PRO A 32 -0.62 5.87 -16.30
C PRO A 32 -2.14 5.67 -16.22
N ASP A 33 -2.58 4.43 -16.06
CA ASP A 33 -3.96 4.16 -15.70
C ASP A 33 -4.23 4.65 -14.26
N TRP A 34 -4.72 5.88 -14.17
CA TRP A 34 -5.06 6.52 -12.90
C TRP A 34 -6.11 5.77 -12.10
N SER A 35 -6.93 4.92 -12.73
CA SER A 35 -7.90 4.09 -12.01
C SER A 35 -7.21 2.98 -11.21
N VAL A 36 -6.20 2.35 -11.79
CA VAL A 36 -5.34 1.34 -11.14
C VAL A 36 -4.52 2.00 -10.02
N VAL A 37 -3.87 3.12 -10.31
CA VAL A 37 -3.09 3.88 -9.33
C VAL A 37 -3.95 4.28 -8.14
N LYS A 38 -5.14 4.85 -8.37
CA LYS A 38 -6.05 5.26 -7.31
C LYS A 38 -6.51 4.08 -6.45
N THR A 39 -6.87 2.96 -7.08
CA THR A 39 -7.39 1.78 -6.37
C THR A 39 -6.32 1.19 -5.46
N ASN A 40 -5.11 1.00 -5.99
CA ASN A 40 -3.99 0.48 -5.22
C ASN A 40 -3.57 1.45 -4.09
N MET A 41 -3.56 2.76 -4.36
CA MET A 41 -3.24 3.75 -3.33
C MET A 41 -4.23 3.72 -2.16
N LEU A 42 -5.54 3.61 -2.45
CA LEU A 42 -6.57 3.52 -1.41
C LEU A 42 -6.41 2.25 -0.57
N GLU A 43 -6.18 1.10 -1.19
CA GLU A 43 -5.95 -0.16 -0.46
C GLU A 43 -4.67 -0.09 0.40
N ALA A 44 -3.60 0.52 -0.12
CA ALA A 44 -2.37 0.73 0.65
C ALA A 44 -2.60 1.60 1.90
N LEU A 45 -3.36 2.71 1.76
CA LEU A 45 -3.72 3.59 2.87
C LEU A 45 -4.56 2.88 3.93
N GLU A 46 -5.48 2.01 3.53
CA GLU A 46 -6.27 1.21 4.48
C GLU A 46 -5.42 0.24 5.28
N ILE A 47 -4.44 -0.41 4.64
CA ILE A 47 -3.48 -1.30 5.31
C ILE A 47 -2.64 -0.52 6.32
N VAL A 48 -2.09 0.63 5.93
CA VAL A 48 -1.31 1.50 6.83
C VAL A 48 -2.15 1.95 8.02
N ARG A 49 -3.37 2.44 7.78
CA ARG A 49 -4.28 2.86 8.86
C ARG A 49 -4.60 1.71 9.82
N LYS A 50 -4.73 0.48 9.32
CA LYS A 50 -4.94 -0.70 10.17
C LYS A 50 -3.71 -0.98 11.04
N LEU A 51 -2.52 -0.91 10.47
CA LEU A 51 -1.25 -1.11 11.18
C LEU A 51 -1.05 -0.07 12.28
N GLU A 52 -1.31 1.20 12.00
CA GLU A 52 -1.24 2.29 12.97
C GLU A 52 -2.22 2.09 14.13
N ARG A 53 -3.48 1.74 13.83
CA ARG A 53 -4.48 1.41 14.88
C ARG A 53 -4.03 0.23 15.74
N ASP A 54 -3.52 -0.83 15.13
CA ASP A 54 -3.02 -2.00 15.85
C ASP A 54 -1.82 -1.64 16.75
N GLN A 55 -0.94 -0.73 16.31
CA GLN A 55 0.18 -0.22 17.11
C GLN A 55 -0.30 0.62 18.29
N VAL A 56 -1.20 1.57 18.05
CA VAL A 56 -1.78 2.44 19.09
C VAL A 56 -2.53 1.62 20.14
N TRP A 57 -3.31 0.61 19.72
CA TRP A 57 -4.01 -0.28 20.65
C TRP A 57 -3.05 -1.06 21.55
N ARG A 58 -1.91 -1.50 21.01
CA ARG A 58 -0.86 -2.16 21.82
C ARG A 58 -0.20 -1.21 22.82
N SER A 59 -0.04 0.07 22.49
CA SER A 59 0.52 1.03 23.45
C SER A 59 -0.41 1.35 24.62
N PHE A 60 -1.73 1.30 24.42
CA PHE A 60 -2.72 1.52 25.49
C PHE A 60 -2.92 0.32 26.41
N LYS A 61 -2.52 -0.89 25.99
CA LYS A 61 -2.61 -2.13 26.79
C LYS A 61 -1.33 -2.46 27.57
N LYS A 62 -0.41 -1.51 27.71
CA LYS A 62 0.72 -1.57 28.63
C LYS A 62 0.29 -1.16 30.02
#